data_AF-A0A560VLT1-F1
#
_entry.id   AF-A0A560VLT1-F1
#
_cell.length_a   1.000
_cell.length_b   1.000
_cell.length_c   1.000
_cell.angle_alpha   90.00
_cell.angle_beta   90.00
_cell.angle_gamma   90.00
#
_symmetry.space_group_name_H-M   'P 1'
#
loop_
_entity.id
_entity.type
_entity.pdbx_description
1 polymer ?
#
loop_
_entity_poly.entity_id
_entity_poly.type
_entity_poly.pdbx_seq_one_letter_code
_entity_poly.pdbx_strand_id
1 'polypeptide(L)'
;MYEPLDPYAKDFNEIRTLLNAPDSQDRVNALRAALDATAEKIGATPSTNELDRSNLAKLYRGFLATSRALAKLQEQRANAS
;
A
#
# COMPACT_ATOMS: atom_id res chain seq x y z
N MET A 1 3.03 13.54 -2.11
CA MET A 1 3.03 12.17 -2.66
C MET A 1 2.30 11.20 -1.76
N TYR A 2 2.52 11.26 -0.44
CA TYR A 2 2.02 10.28 0.53
C TYR A 2 0.63 10.60 1.12
N GLU A 3 0.04 11.74 0.74
CA GLU A 3 -1.28 12.18 1.24
C GLU A 3 -2.39 11.11 1.10
N PRO A 4 -2.42 10.24 0.07
CA PRO A 4 -3.41 9.18 -0.01
C PRO A 4 -3.37 8.19 1.18
N LEU A 5 -2.23 8.09 1.88
CA LEU A 5 -2.03 7.16 3.00
C LEU A 5 -2.46 7.73 4.35
N ASP A 6 -2.62 9.05 4.48
CA ASP A 6 -2.93 9.70 5.76
C ASP A 6 -4.16 9.08 6.47
N PRO A 7 -5.27 8.78 5.78
CA PRO A 7 -6.44 8.16 6.42
C PRO A 7 -6.18 6.74 6.94
N TYR A 8 -5.16 6.06 6.44
CA TYR A 8 -4.90 4.64 6.67
C TYR A 8 -3.68 4.38 7.56
N ALA A 9 -3.10 5.42 8.19
CA ALA A 9 -1.93 5.29 9.04
C ALA A 9 -2.14 4.26 10.17
N LYS A 10 -3.34 4.24 10.78
CA LYS A 10 -3.69 3.26 11.80
C LYS A 10 -3.72 1.83 11.25
N ASP A 11 -4.34 1.64 10.08
CA ASP A 11 -4.47 0.34 9.43
C ASP A 11 -3.12 -0.23 9.01
N PHE A 12 -2.20 0.66 8.61
CA PHE A 12 -0.82 0.30 8.29
C PHE A 12 -0.03 -0.15 9.53
N ASN A 13 -0.22 0.52 10.67
CA ASN A 13 0.44 0.17 11.93
C ASN A 13 -0.16 -1.10 12.56
N GLU A 14 -1.42 -1.40 12.28
CA GLU A 14 -2.19 -2.47 12.90
C GLU A 14 -2.72 -3.48 11.88
N ILE A 15 -1.90 -3.92 10.93
CA ILE A 15 -2.32 -4.84 9.84
C ILE A 15 -3.03 -6.09 10.37
N ARG A 16 -2.58 -6.66 11.50
CA ARG A 16 -3.27 -7.81 12.10
C ARG A 16 -4.68 -7.47 12.58
N THR A 17 -4.89 -6.28 13.15
CA THR A 17 -6.21 -5.81 13.57
C THR A 17 -7.09 -5.59 12.34
N LEU A 18 -6.55 -4.95 11.30
CA LEU A 18 -7.22 -4.74 10.02
C LEU A 18 -7.72 -6.06 9.42
N LEU A 19 -6.86 -7.08 9.31
CA LEU A 19 -7.19 -8.38 8.71
C LEU A 19 -8.23 -9.19 9.51
N ASN A 20 -8.43 -8.89 10.79
CA ASN A 20 -9.39 -9.57 11.65
C ASN A 20 -10.72 -8.83 11.79
N ALA A 21 -10.82 -7.64 11.23
CA ALA A 21 -12.05 -6.86 11.29
C ALA A 21 -13.15 -7.49 10.42
N PRO A 22 -14.43 -7.38 10.82
CA PRO A 22 -15.55 -7.89 10.03
C PRO A 22 -15.67 -7.19 8.66
N ASP A 23 -15.20 -5.94 8.57
CA ASP A 23 -15.12 -5.12 7.36
C ASP A 23 -13.71 -5.13 6.73
N SER A 24 -12.88 -6.12 7.09
CA SER A 24 -11.49 -6.23 6.63
C SER A 24 -11.36 -6.20 5.11
N GLN A 25 -12.34 -6.76 4.39
CA GLN A 25 -12.26 -6.81 2.94
C GLN A 25 -12.29 -5.43 2.30
N ASP A 26 -13.21 -4.58 2.70
CA ASP A 26 -13.35 -3.24 2.15
C ASP A 26 -12.19 -2.36 2.60
N ARG A 27 -11.76 -2.47 3.86
CA ARG A 27 -10.65 -1.66 4.40
C ARG A 27 -9.31 -2.04 3.80
N VAL A 28 -9.03 -3.34 3.59
CA VAL A 28 -7.82 -3.78 2.89
C VAL A 28 -7.82 -3.30 1.44
N ASN A 29 -8.96 -3.36 0.75
CA ASN A 29 -9.07 -2.83 -0.61
C ASN A 29 -8.83 -1.32 -0.67
N ALA A 30 -9.38 -0.56 0.27
CA ALA A 30 -9.18 0.88 0.37
C ALA A 30 -7.71 1.25 0.64
N LEU A 31 -7.05 0.55 1.58
CA LEU A 31 -5.63 0.73 1.85
C LEU A 31 -4.77 0.38 0.63
N ARG A 32 -5.10 -0.70 -0.09
CA ARG A 32 -4.39 -1.08 -1.32
C ARG A 32 -4.53 -0.01 -2.40
N ALA A 33 -5.72 0.52 -2.61
CA ALA A 33 -5.94 1.61 -3.56
C ALA A 33 -5.13 2.86 -3.19
N ALA A 34 -4.99 3.18 -1.90
CA ALA A 34 -4.15 4.27 -1.44
C ALA A 34 -2.65 4.05 -1.67
N LEU A 35 -2.16 2.81 -1.50
CA LEU A 35 -0.78 2.42 -1.81
C LEU A 35 -0.50 2.54 -3.31
N ASP A 36 -1.42 2.07 -4.15
CA ASP A 36 -1.30 2.14 -5.60
C ASP A 36 -1.32 3.60 -6.08
N ALA A 37 -2.25 4.44 -5.58
CA ALA A 37 -2.28 5.87 -5.87
C ALA A 37 -1.02 6.62 -5.43
N THR A 38 -0.42 6.21 -4.30
CA THR A 38 0.85 6.75 -3.82
C THR A 38 1.99 6.35 -4.75
N ALA A 39 2.01 5.09 -5.21
CA ALA A 39 2.97 4.62 -6.20
C ALA A 39 2.85 5.46 -7.49
N GLU A 40 1.65 5.65 -8.03
CA GLU A 40 1.43 6.47 -9.23
C GLU A 40 1.97 7.90 -9.07
N LYS A 41 1.70 8.56 -7.93
CA LYS A 41 2.25 9.89 -7.62
C LYS A 41 3.79 9.89 -7.60
N ILE A 42 4.41 8.86 -7.02
CA ILE A 42 5.88 8.71 -7.00
C ILE A 42 6.42 8.48 -8.41
N GLY A 43 5.76 7.65 -9.22
CA GLY A 43 6.15 7.39 -10.59
C GLY A 43 6.03 8.62 -11.51
N ALA A 44 5.08 9.51 -11.22
CA ALA A 44 4.89 10.78 -11.94
C ALA A 44 5.79 11.91 -11.44
N THR A 45 6.52 11.71 -10.34
CA THR A 45 7.38 12.74 -9.76
C THR A 45 8.64 12.94 -10.62
N PRO A 46 8.95 14.19 -11.05
CA PRO A 46 10.18 14.47 -11.78
C PRO A 46 11.42 14.19 -10.92
N SER A 47 12.37 13.42 -11.46
CA SER A 47 13.67 13.20 -10.83
C SER A 47 14.64 14.35 -11.12
N THR A 48 15.39 14.78 -10.12
CA THR A 48 16.42 15.82 -10.24
C THR A 48 17.77 15.29 -10.74
N ASN A 49 18.08 14.02 -10.48
CA ASN A 49 19.30 13.33 -10.90
C ASN A 49 19.10 11.80 -10.97
N GLU A 50 20.13 11.05 -11.35
CA GLU A 50 20.06 9.59 -11.48
C GLU A 50 19.80 8.86 -10.15
N LEU A 51 20.43 9.32 -9.07
CA LEU A 51 20.25 8.73 -7.74
C LEU A 51 18.80 8.91 -7.28
N ASP A 52 18.25 10.11 -7.49
CA ASP A 52 16.86 10.45 -7.19
C ASP A 52 15.88 9.59 -8.01
N ARG A 53 16.12 9.44 -9.32
CA ARG A 53 15.33 8.55 -10.18
C ARG A 53 15.36 7.10 -9.67
N SER A 54 16.54 6.61 -9.30
CA SER A 54 16.70 5.26 -8.73
C SER A 54 15.92 5.09 -7.43
N ASN A 55 15.95 6.11 -6.55
CA ASN A 55 15.22 6.09 -5.29
C ASN A 55 13.71 6.13 -5.49
N LEU A 56 13.19 7.01 -6.37
CA LEU A 56 11.78 7.05 -6.73
C LEU A 56 11.31 5.72 -7.32
N ALA A 57 12.10 5.10 -8.20
CA ALA A 57 11.78 3.79 -8.77
C ALA A 57 11.73 2.66 -7.72
N LYS A 58 12.62 2.69 -6.71
CA LYS A 58 12.57 1.74 -5.57
C LYS A 58 11.31 1.93 -4.75
N LEU A 59 10.96 3.17 -4.43
CA LEU A 59 9.75 3.49 -3.67
C LEU A 59 8.49 3.04 -4.43
N TYR A 60 8.38 3.39 -5.71
CA TYR A 60 7.29 2.94 -6.59
C TYR A 60 7.08 1.43 -6.51
N ARG A 61 8.15 0.65 -6.71
CA ARG A 61 8.08 -0.82 -6.64
C ARG A 61 7.72 -1.32 -5.25
N GLY A 62 8.23 -0.65 -4.21
CA GLY A 62 7.92 -0.96 -2.80
C GLY A 62 6.43 -0.84 -2.50
N PHE A 63 5.79 0.26 -2.92
CA PHE A 63 4.35 0.45 -2.72
C PHE A 63 3.50 -0.63 -3.41
N LEU A 64 3.82 -0.95 -4.67
CA LEU A 64 3.13 -2.02 -5.40
C LEU A 64 3.35 -3.40 -4.76
N ALA A 65 4.55 -3.68 -4.28
CA ALA A 65 4.85 -4.93 -3.58
C ALA A 65 4.02 -5.04 -2.28
N THR A 66 3.91 -3.97 -1.50
CA THR A 66 3.09 -3.93 -0.28
C THR A 66 1.60 -4.11 -0.59
N SER A 67 1.07 -3.46 -1.63
CA SER A 67 -0.33 -3.64 -2.08
C SER A 67 -0.64 -5.11 -2.40
N ARG A 68 0.28 -5.79 -3.11
CA ARG A 68 0.15 -7.22 -3.42
C ARG A 68 0.29 -8.12 -2.20
N ALA A 69 1.18 -7.79 -1.27
CA ALA A 69 1.35 -8.56 -0.03
C ALA A 69 0.07 -8.50 0.83
N LEU A 70 -0.55 -7.33 0.95
CA LEU A 70 -1.83 -7.18 1.66
C LEU A 70 -2.96 -7.99 1.03
N ALA A 71 -3.06 -7.98 -0.30
CA ALA A 71 -4.01 -8.85 -1.02
C ALA A 71 -3.78 -10.33 -0.67
N LYS A 72 -2.51 -10.77 -0.64
CA LYS A 72 -2.20 -12.16 -0.35
C LYS A 72 -2.53 -12.56 1.08
N LEU A 73 -2.27 -11.68 2.05
CA LEU A 73 -2.61 -11.91 3.46
C LEU A 73 -4.13 -12.01 3.65
N GLN A 74 -4.89 -11.17 2.96
CA GLN A 74 -6.36 -11.22 2.97
C GLN A 74 -6.90 -12.53 2.40
N GLU A 75 -6.38 -12.98 1.25
CA GLU A 75 -6.74 -14.29 0.66
C GLU A 75 -6.48 -15.45 1.63
N GLN A 76 -5.31 -15.45 2.28
CA GLN A 76 -4.96 -16.48 3.26
C GLN A 76 -5.92 -16.49 4.45
N ARG A 77 -6.38 -15.33 4.89
CA ARG A 77 -7.35 -15.22 5.99
C ARG A 77 -8.72 -15.76 5.60
N ALA A 78 -9.19 -15.43 4.39
CA ALA A 78 -10.47 -15.93 3.87
C ALA A 78 -10.47 -17.46 3.74
N ASN A 79 -9.34 -18.06 3.36
CA ASN A 79 -9.20 -19.52 3.24
C ASN A 79 -9.03 -20.25 4.59
N ALA A 80 -8.72 -19.52 5.67
CA ALA A 80 -8.51 -20.06 7.01
C ALA A 80 -9.73 -19.88 7.93
N SER A 81 -10.81 -19.28 7.43
CA SER A 81 -12.08 -19.01 8.14
C SER A 81 -13.15 -19.99 7.68
#